data_AF-A0A498CRB5-F1
#
_entry.id   AF-A0A498CRB5-F1
#
_cell.length_a   1.000
_cell.length_b   1.000
_cell.length_c   1.000
_cell.angle_alpha   90.00
_cell.angle_beta   90.00
_cell.angle_gamma   90.00
#
_symmetry.space_group_name_H-M   'P 1'
#
loop_
_entity.id
_entity.type
_entity.pdbx_description
1 polymer ?
#
loop_
_entity_poly.entity_id
_entity_poly.type
_entity_poly.pdbx_seq_one_letter_code
_entity_poly.pdbx_strand_id
1 'polypeptide(L)'
;MKLLRKFSGAALALLLLVSAGLPASALLKSSPARQELPELTLAYGAERATAATGGYEWDYGDGSKEIADAPHPLDEGYRMPILLRRVSVGRIDLSFGLRPDRVTVSRWDLSDRGNFGAEPQIQTLRDLRIEVPGTGSYIYEVAAEWEQGSASYAFEFGLASDSTRMALSDLPEEYPAETALANGDVVSREGASALGNREKLDTFLSGVESRTPASVRVASYGETGGPIVYDLAYDGKEILCTVDRTRDGSLADDLRGITERVYASAAIEWEHSVDSGGSTAYLRLSGASGGKLTVARFIPIEMAAEEESCPEGTEKLSVLIRNNTGDEASFDAVFALEAYLKDKWTAVPFDGAFDDWAGVLPAGSEASCEVDLSQVGEMLVPARYRVVKLLRCGNRSLRVSAPFTVTEPADRLALEKPMEIGIMIGNGKQMTAATLTRRGRYEEVSPVTYVMNELGRFRPVPDDWRLGGAAETDGASLTLSYADGSEVKLYLDPNTDRLRDGQDPQPLTLLSLGGKNYYSDGEAYARIRKCAAAVGGKAQLQ
;
A
#
# COMPACT_ATOMS: atom_id res chain seq x y z
N MET A 1 -51.62 -75.24 -5.64
CA MET A 1 -52.49 -74.07 -5.94
C MET A 1 -51.56 -72.89 -6.23
N LYS A 2 -51.33 -72.53 -7.50
CA LYS A 2 -52.07 -71.52 -8.30
C LYS A 2 -51.77 -70.09 -7.81
N LEU A 3 -51.24 -69.09 -8.55
CA LEU A 3 -50.89 -68.82 -9.97
C LEU A 3 -49.85 -67.63 -9.92
N LEU A 4 -48.77 -67.54 -10.74
CA LEU A 4 -48.66 -67.12 -12.17
C LEU A 4 -49.04 -65.63 -12.40
N ARG A 5 -48.18 -64.70 -12.85
CA ARG A 5 -47.59 -64.44 -14.21
C ARG A 5 -46.80 -63.09 -14.13
N LYS A 6 -45.79 -62.71 -14.93
CA LYS A 6 -45.15 -63.20 -16.18
C LYS A 6 -43.79 -62.46 -16.40
N PHE A 7 -42.79 -63.21 -16.88
CA PHE A 7 -41.52 -62.84 -17.56
C PHE A 7 -41.78 -62.18 -18.94
N SER A 8 -40.86 -61.61 -19.75
CA SER A 8 -39.42 -61.77 -20.09
C SER A 8 -39.04 -60.54 -20.97
N GLY A 9 -37.81 -60.14 -21.33
CA GLY A 9 -36.52 -60.83 -21.37
C GLY A 9 -35.99 -61.04 -22.81
N ALA A 10 -35.01 -60.21 -23.20
CA ALA A 10 -33.83 -60.50 -24.05
C ALA A 10 -33.87 -60.58 -25.60
N ALA A 11 -32.69 -60.25 -26.17
CA ALA A 11 -32.25 -60.07 -27.55
C ALA A 11 -32.06 -61.36 -28.38
N LEU A 12 -32.01 -61.26 -29.73
CA LEU A 12 -30.92 -61.80 -30.61
C LEU A 12 -31.13 -61.54 -32.14
N ALA A 13 -30.02 -61.21 -32.81
CA ALA A 13 -29.51 -61.60 -34.15
C ALA A 13 -30.33 -61.52 -35.47
N LEU A 14 -29.81 -60.66 -36.37
CA LEU A 14 -29.32 -60.86 -37.75
C LEU A 14 -29.79 -62.10 -38.58
N LEU A 15 -30.39 -61.84 -39.76
CA LEU A 15 -30.22 -62.70 -40.95
C LEU A 15 -30.45 -61.91 -42.27
N LEU A 16 -29.48 -62.06 -43.17
CA LEU A 16 -29.43 -61.53 -44.55
C LEU A 16 -30.27 -62.39 -45.52
N LEU A 17 -30.93 -61.75 -46.50
CA LEU A 17 -31.27 -62.37 -47.79
C LEU A 17 -31.20 -61.31 -48.91
N VAL A 18 -30.41 -61.62 -49.93
CA VAL A 18 -30.10 -60.84 -51.13
C VAL A 18 -30.93 -61.34 -52.32
N SER A 19 -31.06 -60.48 -53.35
CA SER A 19 -31.45 -60.71 -54.76
C SER A 19 -32.90 -60.30 -55.09
N ALA A 20 -33.24 -59.56 -56.16
CA ALA A 20 -32.50 -58.94 -57.27
C ALA A 20 -33.44 -57.93 -57.99
N GLY A 21 -32.88 -56.91 -58.67
CA GLY A 21 -33.44 -56.46 -59.96
C GLY A 21 -33.97 -55.03 -60.17
N LEU A 22 -33.08 -54.01 -60.15
CA LEU A 22 -32.94 -52.89 -61.13
C LEU A 22 -34.08 -51.83 -61.31
N PRO A 23 -33.77 -50.62 -61.84
CA PRO A 23 -33.96 -49.36 -61.10
C PRO A 23 -34.96 -48.40 -61.76
N ALA A 24 -35.55 -47.51 -60.96
CA ALA A 24 -36.06 -46.24 -61.42
C ALA A 24 -36.01 -45.23 -60.29
N SER A 25 -35.01 -44.35 -60.38
CA SER A 25 -34.93 -43.10 -59.66
C SER A 25 -36.23 -42.31 -59.83
N ALA A 26 -36.97 -42.09 -58.75
CA ALA A 26 -38.00 -41.08 -58.67
C ALA A 26 -37.94 -40.44 -57.28
N LEU A 27 -37.13 -39.38 -57.20
CA LEU A 27 -37.27 -38.19 -56.35
C LEU A 27 -37.96 -38.38 -54.98
N LEU A 28 -37.17 -38.66 -53.96
CA LEU A 28 -37.33 -37.99 -52.67
C LEU A 28 -36.12 -37.06 -52.53
N LYS A 29 -36.29 -35.81 -52.97
CA LYS A 29 -35.40 -34.72 -52.54
C LYS A 29 -35.50 -34.68 -51.02
N SER A 30 -34.45 -35.10 -50.32
CA SER A 30 -34.26 -34.69 -48.92
C SER A 30 -34.27 -33.16 -48.92
N SER A 31 -35.26 -32.54 -48.26
CA SER A 31 -35.18 -31.10 -48.01
C SER A 31 -33.86 -30.82 -47.30
N PRO A 32 -33.10 -29.81 -47.73
CA PRO A 32 -31.88 -29.42 -47.04
C PRO A 32 -32.21 -29.07 -45.58
N ALA A 33 -31.31 -29.41 -44.67
CA ALA A 33 -31.48 -29.11 -43.25
C ALA A 33 -31.57 -27.58 -43.06
N ARG A 34 -32.54 -27.14 -42.27
CA ARG A 34 -32.74 -25.72 -41.95
C ARG A 34 -31.49 -25.17 -41.26
N GLN A 35 -30.88 -24.13 -41.83
CA GLN A 35 -29.67 -23.53 -41.29
C GLN A 35 -30.00 -22.46 -40.25
N GLU A 36 -29.58 -22.66 -39.00
CA GLU A 36 -29.85 -21.70 -37.92
C GLU A 36 -29.02 -20.41 -38.04
N LEU A 37 -29.55 -19.32 -37.48
CA LEU A 37 -28.86 -18.04 -37.37
C LEU A 37 -27.57 -18.22 -36.55
N PRO A 38 -26.41 -17.74 -37.02
CA PRO A 38 -25.16 -17.85 -36.27
C PRO A 38 -25.24 -17.10 -34.94
N GLU A 39 -24.86 -17.73 -33.83
CA GLU A 39 -24.68 -17.02 -32.55
C GLU A 39 -23.32 -16.31 -32.51
N LEU A 40 -23.26 -15.19 -31.78
CA LEU A 40 -22.01 -14.48 -31.49
C LEU A 40 -21.62 -14.62 -30.02
N THR A 41 -20.49 -15.27 -29.77
CA THR A 41 -19.82 -15.28 -28.47
C THR A 41 -18.71 -14.24 -28.42
N LEU A 42 -18.70 -13.44 -27.35
CA LEU A 42 -17.73 -12.39 -27.07
C LEU A 42 -16.73 -12.89 -26.02
N ALA A 43 -15.48 -12.47 -26.13
CA ALA A 43 -14.45 -12.80 -25.16
C ALA A 43 -13.54 -11.61 -24.82
N TYR A 44 -13.40 -11.30 -23.54
CA TYR A 44 -12.48 -10.27 -23.04
C TYR A 44 -11.65 -10.84 -21.88
N GLY A 45 -10.42 -11.26 -22.18
CA GLY A 45 -9.63 -12.05 -21.21
C GLY A 45 -10.35 -13.35 -20.86
N ALA A 46 -10.72 -13.52 -19.58
CA ALA A 46 -11.49 -14.66 -19.10
C ALA A 46 -13.02 -14.47 -19.22
N GLU A 47 -13.50 -13.24 -19.43
CA GLU A 47 -14.93 -12.95 -19.54
C GLU A 47 -15.50 -13.45 -20.86
N ARG A 48 -16.73 -13.99 -20.79
CA ARG A 48 -17.48 -14.49 -21.94
C ARG A 48 -18.93 -14.05 -21.84
N ALA A 49 -19.50 -13.64 -22.97
CA ALA A 49 -20.93 -13.34 -23.08
C ALA A 49 -21.43 -13.73 -24.47
N THR A 50 -22.69 -14.16 -24.58
CA THR A 50 -23.36 -14.31 -25.87
C THR A 50 -24.07 -13.01 -26.18
N ALA A 51 -23.78 -12.39 -27.33
CA ALA A 51 -24.38 -11.12 -27.73
C ALA A 51 -25.88 -11.28 -28.01
N ALA A 52 -26.67 -10.22 -27.78
CA ALA A 52 -28.09 -10.24 -28.14
C ALA A 52 -28.22 -10.11 -29.67
N THR A 53 -28.88 -11.07 -30.32
CA THR A 53 -29.21 -10.97 -31.74
C THR A 53 -30.20 -9.82 -31.93
N GLY A 54 -29.81 -8.84 -32.74
CA GLY A 54 -30.63 -7.74 -33.18
C GLY A 54 -31.40 -8.09 -34.45
N GLY A 55 -31.46 -7.15 -35.39
CA GLY A 55 -32.17 -7.32 -36.65
C GLY A 55 -31.40 -8.22 -37.60
N TYR A 56 -32.12 -8.96 -38.43
CA TYR A 56 -31.54 -9.86 -39.43
C TYR A 56 -32.42 -10.03 -40.67
N GLU A 57 -31.77 -10.40 -41.77
CA GLU A 57 -32.39 -10.95 -42.97
C GLU A 57 -31.65 -12.25 -43.30
N TRP A 58 -32.35 -13.39 -43.32
CA TRP A 58 -31.72 -14.71 -43.42
C TRP A 58 -32.46 -15.68 -44.33
N ASP A 59 -31.72 -16.36 -45.20
CA ASP A 59 -32.17 -17.51 -45.99
C ASP A 59 -31.75 -18.81 -45.28
N TYR A 60 -32.73 -19.60 -44.86
CA TYR A 60 -32.47 -20.84 -44.11
C TYR A 60 -32.03 -22.00 -45.00
N GLY A 61 -31.94 -21.80 -46.32
CA GLY A 61 -31.53 -22.81 -47.31
C GLY A 61 -32.60 -23.87 -47.61
N ASP A 62 -33.69 -23.93 -46.84
CA ASP A 62 -34.87 -24.77 -47.07
C ASP A 62 -35.92 -24.11 -47.98
N GLY A 63 -35.61 -22.93 -48.52
CA GLY A 63 -36.49 -22.11 -49.34
C GLY A 63 -37.29 -21.08 -48.54
N SER A 64 -37.16 -21.06 -47.21
CA SER A 64 -37.71 -19.99 -46.36
C SER A 64 -36.71 -18.85 -46.16
N LYS A 65 -37.24 -17.63 -46.14
CA LYS A 65 -36.52 -16.40 -45.83
C LYS A 65 -37.25 -15.66 -44.73
N GLU A 66 -36.51 -15.08 -43.81
CA GLU A 66 -37.06 -14.33 -42.69
C GLU A 66 -36.36 -12.98 -42.56
N ILE A 67 -37.14 -11.97 -42.20
CA ILE A 67 -36.66 -10.62 -41.90
C ILE A 67 -37.24 -10.26 -40.53
N ALA A 68 -36.38 -9.87 -39.62
CA ALA A 68 -36.75 -9.42 -38.29
C ALA A 68 -36.12 -8.07 -37.98
N ASP A 69 -36.94 -7.14 -37.52
CA ASP A 69 -36.50 -5.85 -37.02
C ASP A 69 -36.05 -5.97 -35.56
N ALA A 70 -35.15 -5.08 -35.13
CA ALA A 70 -34.74 -4.95 -33.74
C ALA A 70 -34.85 -3.52 -33.21
N PRO A 71 -34.95 -3.37 -31.88
CA PRO A 71 -34.81 -2.07 -31.23
C PRO A 71 -33.46 -1.43 -31.56
N HIS A 72 -33.42 -0.10 -31.58
CA HIS A 72 -32.17 0.62 -31.79
C HIS A 72 -31.15 0.27 -30.68
N PRO A 73 -29.85 0.12 -30.96
CA PRO A 73 -28.82 -0.14 -29.95
C PRO A 73 -28.76 0.89 -28.82
N LEU A 74 -29.36 2.07 -28.99
CA LEU A 74 -29.46 3.13 -27.97
C LEU A 74 -30.82 3.21 -27.25
N ASP A 75 -31.80 2.38 -27.59
CA ASP A 75 -33.11 2.31 -26.92
C ASP A 75 -33.01 1.82 -25.45
N GLU A 76 -33.40 2.67 -24.50
CA GLU A 76 -33.38 2.36 -23.06
C GLU A 76 -34.10 1.05 -22.68
N GLY A 77 -35.10 0.63 -23.46
CA GLY A 77 -35.82 -0.63 -23.27
C GLY A 77 -35.09 -1.87 -23.79
N TYR A 78 -34.04 -1.70 -24.60
CA TYR A 78 -33.32 -2.80 -25.22
C TYR A 78 -32.37 -3.48 -24.24
N ARG A 79 -32.73 -4.70 -23.83
CA ARG A 79 -31.95 -5.55 -22.93
C ARG A 79 -30.80 -6.22 -23.68
N MET A 80 -29.59 -5.72 -23.45
CA MET A 80 -28.36 -6.26 -24.00
C MET A 80 -27.54 -6.98 -22.94
N PRO A 81 -26.79 -8.03 -23.31
CA PRO A 81 -25.79 -8.62 -22.45
C PRO A 81 -24.65 -7.63 -22.20
N ILE A 82 -24.07 -7.68 -21.00
CA ILE A 82 -22.96 -6.83 -20.60
C ILE A 82 -21.69 -7.67 -20.52
N LEU A 83 -20.65 -7.27 -21.25
CA LEU A 83 -19.30 -7.83 -21.16
C LEU A 83 -18.45 -6.93 -20.26
N LEU A 84 -18.01 -7.46 -19.11
CA LEU A 84 -17.35 -6.65 -18.09
C LEU A 84 -15.88 -6.40 -18.40
N ARG A 85 -15.45 -5.14 -18.22
CA ARG A 85 -14.06 -4.72 -18.36
C ARG A 85 -13.27 -5.09 -17.08
N ARG A 86 -12.36 -6.05 -17.19
CA ARG A 86 -11.47 -6.49 -16.09
C ARG A 86 -10.01 -6.00 -16.16
N VAL A 87 -9.59 -5.38 -17.26
CA VAL A 87 -8.23 -4.80 -17.42
C VAL A 87 -8.29 -3.40 -18.04
N SER A 88 -7.24 -2.60 -17.83
CA SER A 88 -7.21 -1.19 -18.26
C SER A 88 -7.03 -1.00 -19.76
N VAL A 89 -6.47 -1.96 -20.50
CA VAL A 89 -6.41 -1.96 -21.98
C VAL A 89 -6.53 -3.41 -22.45
N GLY A 90 -7.32 -3.67 -23.49
CA GLY A 90 -7.48 -5.02 -24.01
C GLY A 90 -8.23 -5.06 -25.32
N ARG A 91 -8.61 -6.27 -25.74
CA ARG A 91 -9.36 -6.54 -26.96
C ARG A 91 -10.53 -7.47 -26.68
N ILE A 92 -11.61 -7.31 -27.42
CA ILE A 92 -12.72 -8.26 -27.45
C ILE A 92 -12.54 -9.16 -28.66
N ASP A 93 -12.34 -10.46 -28.43
CA ASP A 93 -12.31 -11.47 -29.48
C ASP A 93 -13.76 -11.92 -29.80
N LEU A 94 -14.14 -11.90 -31.09
CA LEU A 94 -15.45 -12.29 -31.58
C LEU A 94 -15.42 -13.71 -32.15
N SER A 95 -16.32 -14.58 -31.68
CA SER A 95 -16.45 -15.96 -32.13
C SER A 95 -17.87 -16.25 -32.62
N PHE A 96 -18.04 -16.37 -33.93
CA PHE A 96 -19.31 -16.72 -34.54
C PHE A 96 -19.45 -18.23 -34.70
N GLY A 97 -20.67 -18.77 -34.47
CA GLY A 97 -20.98 -20.17 -34.75
C GLY A 97 -20.76 -20.55 -36.22
N LEU A 98 -20.92 -19.58 -37.13
CA LEU A 98 -20.52 -19.64 -38.53
C LEU A 98 -19.75 -18.37 -38.88
N ARG A 99 -18.54 -18.51 -39.42
CA ARG A 99 -17.67 -17.36 -39.72
C ARG A 99 -18.28 -16.48 -40.83
N PRO A 100 -18.45 -15.16 -40.61
CA PRO A 100 -18.96 -14.23 -41.61
C PRO A 100 -17.92 -13.85 -42.67
N ASP A 101 -18.41 -13.39 -43.83
CA ASP A 101 -17.62 -12.83 -44.92
C ASP A 101 -17.16 -11.41 -44.59
N ARG A 102 -18.02 -10.64 -43.89
CA ARG A 102 -17.74 -9.26 -43.48
C ARG A 102 -18.31 -8.95 -42.11
N VAL A 103 -17.56 -8.17 -41.33
CA VAL A 103 -18.00 -7.66 -40.02
C VAL A 103 -17.72 -6.18 -39.91
N THR A 104 -18.73 -5.43 -39.49
CA THR A 104 -18.65 -4.01 -39.16
C THR A 104 -19.12 -3.81 -37.72
N VAL A 105 -18.42 -2.97 -36.97
CA VAL A 105 -18.73 -2.66 -35.58
C VAL A 105 -19.01 -1.17 -35.45
N SER A 106 -20.15 -0.85 -34.85
CA SER A 106 -20.54 0.49 -34.44
C SER A 106 -20.38 0.61 -32.93
N ARG A 107 -19.74 1.68 -32.45
CA ARG A 107 -19.55 1.96 -31.02
C ARG A 107 -20.09 3.32 -30.65
N TRP A 108 -20.85 3.38 -29.56
CA TRP A 108 -21.29 4.61 -28.89
C TRP A 108 -20.78 4.66 -27.46
N ASP A 109 -20.67 5.85 -26.88
CA ASP A 109 -20.49 5.99 -25.45
C ASP A 109 -21.79 5.58 -24.73
N LEU A 110 -21.69 4.93 -23.57
CA LEU A 110 -22.87 4.50 -22.81
C LEU A 110 -23.77 5.69 -22.42
N SER A 111 -23.19 6.89 -22.28
CA SER A 111 -23.92 8.14 -22.03
C SER A 111 -24.84 8.56 -23.17
N ASP A 112 -24.67 8.01 -24.38
CA ASP A 112 -25.53 8.29 -25.53
C ASP A 112 -26.83 7.47 -25.52
N ARG A 113 -27.03 6.62 -24.50
CA ARG A 113 -28.30 5.89 -24.30
C ARG A 113 -29.49 6.87 -24.32
N GLY A 114 -30.53 6.52 -25.08
CA GLY A 114 -31.70 7.36 -25.30
C GLY A 114 -31.52 8.44 -26.39
N ASN A 115 -30.30 8.71 -26.86
CA ASN A 115 -30.02 9.65 -27.94
C ASN A 115 -29.91 8.96 -29.30
N PHE A 116 -31.04 8.71 -29.96
CA PHE A 116 -31.08 8.07 -31.29
C PHE A 116 -30.37 8.86 -32.41
N GLY A 117 -30.00 10.12 -32.18
CA GLY A 117 -29.25 10.94 -33.14
C GLY A 117 -27.73 10.86 -32.98
N ALA A 118 -27.22 10.10 -32.00
CA ALA A 118 -25.78 9.99 -31.75
C ALA A 118 -25.08 9.21 -32.88
N GLU A 119 -24.02 9.79 -33.45
CA GLU A 119 -23.24 9.14 -34.50
C GLU A 119 -22.27 8.10 -33.89
N PRO A 120 -22.31 6.83 -34.35
CA PRO A 120 -21.36 5.83 -33.89
C PRO A 120 -19.95 6.06 -34.46
N GLN A 121 -18.96 5.58 -33.71
CA GLN A 121 -17.66 5.26 -34.29
C GLN A 121 -17.73 3.90 -34.97
N ILE A 122 -17.55 3.89 -36.29
CA ILE A 122 -17.67 2.68 -37.12
C ILE A 122 -16.29 2.13 -37.49
N GLN A 123 -16.11 0.83 -37.34
CA GLN A 123 -14.90 0.10 -37.71
C GLN A 123 -15.25 -1.19 -38.47
N THR A 124 -14.64 -1.41 -39.63
CA THR A 124 -14.69 -2.73 -40.32
C THR A 124 -13.55 -3.62 -39.81
N LEU A 125 -13.88 -4.83 -39.37
CA LEU A 125 -12.90 -5.75 -38.77
C LEU A 125 -12.27 -6.67 -39.82
N ARG A 126 -10.97 -6.97 -39.64
CA ARG A 126 -10.24 -7.94 -40.49
C ARG A 126 -9.91 -9.24 -39.77
N ASP A 127 -9.75 -9.20 -38.45
CA ASP A 127 -9.31 -10.33 -37.61
C ASP A 127 -10.29 -10.66 -36.47
N LEU A 128 -11.57 -10.29 -36.62
CA LEU A 128 -12.65 -10.55 -35.65
C LEU A 128 -12.32 -10.11 -34.22
N ARG A 129 -11.62 -8.97 -34.11
CA ARG A 129 -11.22 -8.35 -32.84
C ARG A 129 -11.60 -6.89 -32.78
N ILE A 130 -12.08 -6.48 -31.62
CA ILE A 130 -12.39 -5.08 -31.30
C ILE A 130 -11.33 -4.59 -30.32
N GLU A 131 -10.59 -3.56 -30.71
CA GLU A 131 -9.73 -2.82 -29.79
C GLU A 131 -10.61 -1.89 -28.93
N VAL A 132 -10.51 -2.01 -27.61
CA VAL A 132 -11.34 -1.22 -26.70
C VAL A 132 -10.53 -0.07 -26.08
N PRO A 133 -11.09 1.16 -25.99
CA PRO A 133 -10.44 2.26 -25.30
C PRO A 133 -10.16 1.90 -23.83
N GLY A 134 -9.12 2.48 -23.22
CA GLY A 134 -8.68 2.06 -21.88
C GLY A 134 -9.58 2.48 -20.70
N THR A 135 -10.50 3.42 -20.94
CA THR A 135 -11.47 3.91 -19.95
C THR A 135 -12.85 4.05 -20.59
N GLY A 136 -13.89 4.19 -19.76
CA GLY A 136 -15.27 4.39 -20.20
C GLY A 136 -16.07 3.10 -20.40
N SER A 137 -17.38 3.30 -20.60
CA SER A 137 -18.36 2.26 -20.89
C SER A 137 -19.04 2.58 -22.22
N TYR A 138 -19.34 1.55 -22.99
CA TYR A 138 -19.73 1.67 -24.40
C TYR A 138 -20.87 0.73 -24.74
N ILE A 139 -21.61 1.09 -25.78
CA ILE A 139 -22.59 0.24 -26.44
C ILE A 139 -22.00 -0.16 -27.80
N TYR A 140 -22.05 -1.45 -28.11
CA TYR A 140 -21.57 -2.00 -29.37
C TYR A 140 -22.69 -2.65 -30.15
N GLU A 141 -22.69 -2.41 -31.47
CA GLU A 141 -23.44 -3.19 -32.44
C GLU A 141 -22.47 -3.80 -33.45
N VAL A 142 -22.58 -5.10 -33.66
CA VAL A 142 -21.78 -5.88 -34.60
C VAL A 142 -22.69 -6.32 -35.73
N ALA A 143 -22.52 -5.74 -36.92
CA ALA A 143 -23.20 -6.17 -38.12
C ALA A 143 -22.32 -7.18 -38.88
N ALA A 144 -22.87 -8.34 -39.19
CA ALA A 144 -22.18 -9.43 -39.87
C ALA A 144 -22.95 -9.88 -41.12
N GLU A 145 -22.21 -10.20 -42.17
CA GLU A 145 -22.74 -10.61 -43.49
C GLU A 145 -22.18 -11.99 -43.87
N TRP A 146 -23.05 -12.81 -44.46
CA TRP A 146 -22.77 -14.12 -45.04
C TRP A 146 -23.45 -14.22 -46.40
N GLU A 147 -23.11 -15.24 -47.19
CA GLU A 147 -23.86 -15.57 -48.43
C GLU A 147 -25.37 -15.75 -48.18
N GLN A 148 -25.75 -16.30 -47.02
CA GLN A 148 -27.15 -16.59 -46.65
C GLN A 148 -27.94 -15.36 -46.20
N GLY A 149 -27.26 -14.25 -45.85
CA GLY A 149 -27.93 -13.08 -45.31
C GLY A 149 -27.07 -12.28 -44.34
N SER A 150 -27.72 -11.44 -43.53
CA SER A 150 -27.05 -10.58 -42.55
C SER A 150 -27.74 -10.59 -41.20
N ALA A 151 -26.97 -10.37 -40.15
CA ALA A 151 -27.48 -10.24 -38.78
C ALA A 151 -26.67 -9.20 -38.01
N SER A 152 -27.34 -8.52 -37.09
CA SER A 152 -26.71 -7.61 -36.13
C SER A 152 -26.72 -8.23 -34.72
N TYR A 153 -25.74 -7.85 -33.91
CA TYR A 153 -25.62 -8.30 -32.53
C TYR A 153 -25.25 -7.12 -31.64
N ALA A 154 -25.94 -6.95 -30.53
CA ALA A 154 -25.72 -5.83 -29.63
C ALA A 154 -25.27 -6.29 -28.24
N PHE A 155 -24.36 -5.53 -27.64
CA PHE A 155 -23.88 -5.75 -26.28
C PHE A 155 -23.35 -4.45 -25.66
N GLU A 156 -23.33 -4.40 -24.33
CA GLU A 156 -22.67 -3.33 -23.58
C GLU A 156 -21.29 -3.80 -23.12
N PHE A 157 -20.31 -2.90 -23.09
CA PHE A 157 -18.96 -3.18 -22.59
C PHE A 157 -18.48 -2.06 -21.69
N GLY A 158 -18.12 -2.38 -20.45
CA GLY A 158 -17.75 -1.36 -19.48
C GLY A 158 -17.56 -1.89 -18.08
N LEU A 159 -17.42 -0.97 -17.12
CA LEU A 159 -17.49 -1.31 -15.70
C LEU A 159 -18.92 -1.76 -15.37
N ALA A 160 -19.05 -2.71 -14.45
CA ALA A 160 -20.36 -3.07 -13.92
C ALA A 160 -21.04 -1.78 -13.42
N SER A 161 -22.23 -1.46 -13.93
CA SER A 161 -23.10 -0.49 -13.26
C SER A 161 -23.35 -0.98 -11.83
N ASP A 162 -23.55 -0.07 -10.86
CA ASP A 162 -23.87 -0.45 -9.47
C ASP A 162 -25.11 -1.38 -9.38
N SER A 163 -25.93 -1.42 -10.44
CA SER A 163 -27.10 -2.29 -10.62
C SER A 163 -26.82 -3.71 -11.15
N THR A 164 -25.60 -4.08 -11.54
CA THR A 164 -25.26 -5.43 -12.06
C THR A 164 -24.09 -6.05 -11.29
N ARG A 165 -24.13 -5.96 -9.97
CA ARG A 165 -23.14 -6.58 -9.09
C ARG A 165 -23.45 -8.06 -8.89
N MET A 166 -22.47 -8.92 -9.15
CA MET A 166 -22.61 -10.37 -8.93
C MET A 166 -23.07 -10.64 -7.49
N ALA A 167 -24.04 -11.54 -7.30
CA ALA A 167 -24.41 -11.97 -5.98
C ALA A 167 -23.20 -12.59 -5.26
N LEU A 168 -23.14 -12.48 -3.93
CA LEU A 168 -22.01 -13.01 -3.15
C LEU A 168 -21.79 -14.51 -3.38
N SER A 169 -22.89 -15.26 -3.55
CA SER A 169 -22.87 -16.69 -3.89
C SER A 169 -22.18 -17.02 -5.21
N ASP A 170 -22.15 -16.06 -6.14
CA ASP A 170 -21.67 -16.27 -7.51
C ASP A 170 -20.23 -15.80 -7.68
N LEU A 171 -19.64 -15.17 -6.66
CA LEU A 171 -18.24 -14.78 -6.68
C LEU A 171 -17.34 -16.02 -6.89
N PRO A 172 -16.25 -15.91 -7.66
CA PRO A 172 -15.34 -17.04 -7.89
C PRO A 172 -14.71 -17.52 -6.57
N GLU A 173 -14.38 -18.81 -6.49
CA GLU A 173 -13.75 -19.41 -5.30
C GLU A 173 -12.45 -18.69 -4.92
N GLU A 174 -11.62 -18.39 -5.93
CA GLU A 174 -10.49 -17.49 -5.79
C GLU A 174 -10.94 -16.04 -6.06
N TYR A 175 -10.97 -15.23 -5.00
CA TYR A 175 -11.34 -13.81 -5.09
C TYR A 175 -10.20 -12.90 -4.61
N PRO A 176 -9.08 -12.82 -5.34
CA PRO A 176 -7.95 -12.00 -4.95
C PRO A 176 -8.29 -10.51 -5.00
N ALA A 177 -7.51 -9.71 -4.30
CA ALA A 177 -7.78 -8.30 -4.10
C ALA A 177 -7.73 -7.49 -5.41
N GLU A 178 -7.00 -7.96 -6.41
CA GLU A 178 -6.95 -7.41 -7.77
C GLU A 178 -8.29 -7.62 -8.50
N THR A 179 -8.90 -8.80 -8.32
CA THR A 179 -10.24 -9.10 -8.86
C THR A 179 -11.30 -8.25 -8.17
N ALA A 180 -11.24 -8.12 -6.83
CA ALA A 180 -12.14 -7.26 -6.09
C ALA A 180 -12.02 -5.78 -6.52
N LEU A 181 -10.80 -5.27 -6.67
CA LEU A 181 -10.54 -3.93 -7.22
C LEU A 181 -11.16 -3.75 -8.61
N ALA A 182 -10.93 -4.70 -9.51
CA ALA A 182 -11.46 -4.66 -10.88
C ALA A 182 -13.00 -4.74 -10.93
N ASN A 183 -13.61 -5.42 -9.96
CA ASN A 183 -15.07 -5.45 -9.78
C ASN A 183 -15.63 -4.16 -9.18
N GLY A 184 -14.76 -3.20 -8.82
CA GLY A 184 -15.18 -1.97 -8.19
C GLY A 184 -15.55 -2.16 -6.72
N ASP A 185 -15.00 -3.17 -6.04
CA ASP A 185 -15.14 -3.31 -4.60
C ASP A 185 -14.20 -2.35 -3.89
N VAL A 186 -14.60 -1.90 -2.70
CA VAL A 186 -13.68 -1.28 -1.77
C VAL A 186 -12.78 -2.36 -1.21
N VAL A 187 -11.47 -2.20 -1.34
CA VAL A 187 -10.51 -3.24 -0.93
C VAL A 187 -9.74 -2.79 0.30
N SER A 188 -9.88 -3.56 1.38
CA SER A 188 -9.17 -3.40 2.64
C SER A 188 -8.16 -4.53 2.78
N ARG A 189 -6.86 -4.22 2.88
CA ARG A 189 -5.81 -5.22 3.11
C ARG A 189 -5.12 -4.92 4.42
N GLU A 190 -4.87 -5.96 5.22
CA GLU A 190 -4.01 -5.82 6.38
C GLU A 190 -2.60 -5.35 5.96
N GLY A 191 -2.08 -4.35 6.67
CA GLY A 191 -0.79 -3.73 6.34
C GLY A 191 -0.82 -2.70 5.20
N ALA A 192 -1.90 -2.60 4.41
CA ALA A 192 -2.01 -1.56 3.40
C ALA A 192 -2.36 -0.21 4.01
N SER A 193 -1.73 0.85 3.51
CA SER A 193 -1.98 2.20 4.00
C SER A 193 -3.31 2.76 3.50
N ALA A 194 -3.70 2.52 2.24
CA ALA A 194 -4.94 3.03 1.64
C ALA A 194 -5.98 1.93 1.33
N LEU A 195 -7.25 2.34 1.29
CA LEU A 195 -8.32 1.51 0.72
C LEU A 195 -8.32 1.61 -0.81
N GLY A 196 -8.49 0.47 -1.47
CA GLY A 196 -8.82 0.44 -2.89
C GLY A 196 -10.23 0.97 -3.16
N ASN A 197 -10.43 1.69 -4.26
CA ASN A 197 -11.71 2.30 -4.65
C ASN A 197 -12.39 3.10 -3.51
N ARG A 198 -11.59 3.88 -2.76
CA ARG A 198 -12.03 4.64 -1.57
C ARG A 198 -13.23 5.55 -1.84
N GLU A 199 -13.29 6.13 -3.03
CA GLU A 199 -14.33 7.03 -3.51
C GLU A 199 -15.74 6.39 -3.45
N LYS A 200 -15.83 5.06 -3.63
CA LYS A 200 -17.09 4.33 -3.49
C LYS A 200 -17.55 4.26 -2.04
N LEU A 201 -16.62 4.08 -1.10
CA LEU A 201 -16.94 4.13 0.32
C LEU A 201 -17.38 5.54 0.74
N ASP A 202 -16.74 6.59 0.21
CA ASP A 202 -17.16 7.97 0.49
C ASP A 202 -18.56 8.28 -0.04
N THR A 203 -18.86 7.81 -1.26
CA THR A 203 -20.21 7.92 -1.85
C THR A 203 -21.25 7.22 -0.97
N PHE A 204 -20.95 6.01 -0.50
CA PHE A 204 -21.84 5.28 0.41
C PHE A 204 -22.06 6.01 1.74
N LEU A 205 -20.99 6.48 2.39
CA LEU A 205 -21.09 7.21 3.66
C LEU A 205 -21.86 8.53 3.50
N SER A 206 -21.64 9.27 2.41
CA SER A 206 -22.43 10.47 2.08
C SER A 206 -23.91 10.15 1.88
N GLY A 207 -24.24 8.99 1.29
CA GLY A 207 -25.61 8.50 1.19
C GLY A 207 -26.24 8.25 2.56
N VAL A 208 -25.50 7.58 3.46
CA VAL A 208 -25.93 7.35 4.84
C VAL A 208 -26.16 8.65 5.61
N GLU A 209 -25.23 9.61 5.52
CA GLU A 209 -25.34 10.92 6.18
C GLU A 209 -26.52 11.74 5.66
N SER A 210 -26.74 11.73 4.34
CA SER A 210 -27.85 12.43 3.69
C SER A 210 -29.20 11.69 3.74
N ARG A 211 -29.24 10.48 4.32
CA ARG A 211 -30.41 9.59 4.35
C ARG A 211 -30.92 9.20 2.96
N THR A 212 -30.02 9.10 2.00
CA THR A 212 -30.31 8.67 0.63
C THR A 212 -29.92 7.20 0.45
N PRO A 213 -30.73 6.36 -0.21
CA PRO A 213 -30.36 4.99 -0.49
C PRO A 213 -28.99 4.87 -1.16
N ALA A 214 -28.15 3.96 -0.67
CA ALA A 214 -26.77 3.80 -1.14
C ALA A 214 -26.28 2.37 -0.91
N SER A 215 -25.30 1.92 -1.70
CA SER A 215 -24.72 0.59 -1.53
C SER A 215 -23.23 0.53 -1.85
N VAL A 216 -22.50 -0.40 -1.22
CA VAL A 216 -21.06 -0.61 -1.47
C VAL A 216 -20.63 -2.06 -1.22
N ARG A 217 -19.57 -2.53 -1.90
CA ARG A 217 -18.89 -3.80 -1.60
C ARG A 217 -17.62 -3.50 -0.87
N VAL A 218 -17.34 -4.26 0.17
CA VAL A 218 -16.04 -4.23 0.82
C VAL A 218 -15.47 -5.63 0.82
N ALA A 219 -14.31 -5.82 0.22
CA ALA A 219 -13.54 -7.05 0.32
C ALA A 219 -12.38 -6.80 1.30
N SER A 220 -12.40 -7.52 2.43
CA SER A 220 -11.41 -7.41 3.50
C SER A 220 -10.49 -8.63 3.51
N TYR A 221 -9.19 -8.38 3.37
CA TYR A 221 -8.14 -9.38 3.34
C TYR A 221 -7.28 -9.25 4.60
N GLY A 222 -7.23 -10.31 5.42
CA GLY A 222 -6.27 -10.45 6.52
C GLY A 222 -4.94 -11.01 6.06
N GLU A 223 -3.96 -11.12 6.96
CA GLU A 223 -2.65 -11.74 6.68
C GLU A 223 -2.74 -13.23 6.30
N THR A 224 -3.75 -13.94 6.82
CA THR A 224 -3.94 -15.38 6.61
C THR A 224 -5.40 -15.65 6.27
N GLY A 225 -5.63 -16.39 5.19
CA GLY A 225 -6.99 -16.72 4.71
C GLY A 225 -7.37 -16.00 3.41
N GLY A 226 -8.54 -16.35 2.87
CA GLY A 226 -9.18 -15.62 1.77
C GLY A 226 -10.03 -14.46 2.29
N PRO A 227 -10.66 -13.66 1.40
CA PRO A 227 -11.37 -12.48 1.81
C PRO A 227 -12.66 -12.79 2.57
N ILE A 228 -13.00 -11.87 3.48
CA ILE A 228 -14.37 -11.68 3.94
C ILE A 228 -14.98 -10.56 3.08
N VAL A 229 -16.09 -10.84 2.41
CA VAL A 229 -16.75 -9.88 1.52
C VAL A 229 -18.06 -9.39 2.14
N TYR A 230 -18.27 -8.08 2.11
CA TYR A 230 -19.42 -7.40 2.69
C TYR A 230 -20.21 -6.66 1.62
N ASP A 231 -21.51 -6.94 1.53
CA ASP A 231 -22.46 -6.13 0.79
C ASP A 231 -23.24 -5.26 1.76
N LEU A 232 -23.06 -3.95 1.65
CA LEU A 232 -23.77 -2.98 2.46
C LEU A 232 -24.81 -2.29 1.58
N ALA A 233 -26.08 -2.37 1.97
CA ALA A 233 -27.19 -1.70 1.32
C ALA A 233 -27.96 -0.87 2.35
N TYR A 234 -27.94 0.45 2.18
CA TYR A 234 -28.67 1.40 3.01
C TYR A 234 -29.95 1.82 2.30
N ASP A 235 -31.09 1.74 2.99
CA ASP A 235 -32.42 2.03 2.42
C ASP A 235 -32.91 3.46 2.71
N GLY A 236 -32.06 4.32 3.31
CA GLY A 236 -32.44 5.63 3.83
C GLY A 236 -32.77 5.64 5.33
N LYS A 237 -32.75 4.46 5.98
CA LYS A 237 -33.00 4.31 7.42
C LYS A 237 -32.06 3.32 8.09
N GLU A 238 -31.92 2.11 7.55
CA GLU A 238 -31.14 1.01 8.11
C GLU A 238 -30.22 0.40 7.03
N ILE A 239 -29.15 -0.26 7.47
CA ILE A 239 -28.15 -0.89 6.59
C ILE A 239 -28.33 -2.40 6.67
N LEU A 240 -28.76 -3.03 5.57
CA LEU A 240 -28.64 -4.46 5.39
C LEU A 240 -27.18 -4.78 5.05
N CYS A 241 -26.55 -5.60 5.88
CA CYS A 241 -25.20 -6.08 5.69
C CYS A 241 -25.25 -7.59 5.43
N THR A 242 -24.92 -7.99 4.21
CA THR A 242 -24.72 -9.40 3.85
C THR A 242 -23.22 -9.69 3.86
N VAL A 243 -22.81 -10.70 4.63
CA VAL A 243 -21.40 -11.06 4.81
C VAL A 243 -21.16 -12.45 4.28
N ASP A 244 -20.19 -12.56 3.38
CA ASP A 244 -19.69 -13.83 2.85
C ASP A 244 -18.32 -14.16 3.47
N ARG A 245 -18.29 -15.27 4.22
CA ARG A 245 -17.09 -15.83 4.86
C ARG A 245 -16.65 -17.15 4.24
N THR A 246 -17.26 -17.58 3.14
CA THR A 246 -17.03 -18.91 2.55
C THR A 246 -15.59 -19.11 2.08
N ARG A 247 -14.89 -18.03 1.72
CA ARG A 247 -13.52 -18.03 1.20
C ARG A 247 -12.45 -17.84 2.27
N ASP A 248 -12.84 -17.51 3.50
CA ASP A 248 -11.88 -17.31 4.58
C ASP A 248 -11.46 -18.66 5.20
N GLY A 249 -10.38 -19.22 4.66
CA GLY A 249 -9.77 -20.46 5.13
C GLY A 249 -9.30 -20.44 6.59
N SER A 250 -9.18 -19.26 7.22
CA SER A 250 -8.77 -19.15 8.63
C SER A 250 -9.90 -19.42 9.62
N LEU A 251 -11.16 -19.33 9.18
CA LEU A 251 -12.34 -19.57 10.00
C LEU A 251 -12.67 -21.05 10.10
N ALA A 252 -13.25 -21.43 11.25
CA ALA A 252 -13.86 -22.74 11.45
C ALA A 252 -15.05 -22.94 10.50
N ASP A 253 -15.29 -24.18 10.07
CA ASP A 253 -16.28 -24.49 9.03
C ASP A 253 -17.72 -24.07 9.39
N ASP A 254 -18.08 -24.09 10.67
CA ASP A 254 -19.39 -23.65 11.18
C ASP A 254 -19.58 -22.12 11.19
N LEU A 255 -18.49 -21.37 11.06
CA LEU A 255 -18.47 -19.91 10.94
C LEU A 255 -18.37 -19.46 9.47
N ARG A 256 -18.13 -20.40 8.53
CA ARG A 256 -18.14 -20.13 7.10
C ARG A 256 -19.58 -20.12 6.57
N GLY A 257 -19.86 -19.19 5.66
CA GLY A 257 -21.18 -19.06 5.06
C GLY A 257 -21.53 -17.62 4.74
N ILE A 258 -22.70 -17.46 4.11
CA ILE A 258 -23.31 -16.17 3.83
C ILE A 258 -24.35 -15.89 4.91
N THR A 259 -24.25 -14.72 5.54
CA THR A 259 -25.12 -14.31 6.65
C THR A 259 -25.61 -12.89 6.45
N GLU A 260 -26.79 -12.57 6.95
CA GLU A 260 -27.37 -11.23 6.84
C GLU A 260 -27.66 -10.65 8.22
N ARG A 261 -27.41 -9.35 8.37
CA ARG A 261 -27.76 -8.61 9.58
C ARG A 261 -28.02 -7.15 9.28
N VAL A 262 -28.98 -6.57 10.00
CA VAL A 262 -29.33 -5.15 9.89
C VAL A 262 -28.59 -4.32 10.94
N TYR A 263 -28.10 -3.16 10.52
CA TYR A 263 -27.41 -2.17 11.35
C TYR A 263 -28.08 -0.80 11.23
N ALA A 264 -27.97 0.02 12.27
CA ALA A 264 -28.59 1.35 12.32
C ALA A 264 -27.72 2.43 11.68
N SER A 265 -26.40 2.28 11.68
CA SER A 265 -25.47 3.28 11.13
C SER A 265 -24.14 2.68 10.69
N ALA A 266 -23.43 3.42 9.83
CA ALA A 266 -22.04 3.19 9.46
C ALA A 266 -21.22 4.45 9.72
N ALA A 267 -20.00 4.30 10.23
CA ALA A 267 -19.08 5.43 10.43
C ALA A 267 -17.62 4.97 10.36
N ILE A 268 -16.72 5.91 10.07
CA ILE A 268 -15.28 5.74 10.27
C ILE A 268 -14.93 6.10 11.71
N GLU A 269 -14.45 5.13 12.47
CA GLU A 269 -13.93 5.29 13.82
C GLU A 269 -12.40 5.22 13.81
N TRP A 270 -11.77 5.93 14.74
CA TRP A 270 -10.31 6.09 14.80
C TRP A 270 -9.79 5.57 16.13
N GLU A 271 -8.72 4.79 16.10
CA GLU A 271 -8.05 4.33 17.31
C GLU A 271 -6.55 4.60 17.20
N HIS A 272 -5.98 5.19 18.25
CA HIS A 272 -4.54 5.38 18.36
C HIS A 272 -3.90 4.10 18.90
N SER A 273 -2.86 3.61 18.22
CA SER A 273 -2.00 2.54 18.73
C SER A 273 -0.73 3.14 19.31
N VAL A 274 -0.48 2.86 20.59
CA VAL A 274 0.76 3.28 21.27
C VAL A 274 1.99 2.63 20.61
N ASP A 275 1.83 1.38 20.17
CA ASP A 275 2.90 0.57 19.59
C ASP A 275 3.32 1.09 18.22
N SER A 276 2.36 1.31 17.32
CA SER A 276 2.66 1.86 16.00
C SER A 276 2.90 3.37 16.03
N GLY A 277 2.37 4.08 17.03
CA GLY A 277 2.44 5.53 17.14
C GLY A 277 1.46 6.28 16.24
N GLY A 278 0.85 5.57 15.31
CA GLY A 278 -0.14 6.10 14.38
C GLY A 278 -1.58 5.94 14.86
N SER A 279 -2.48 6.55 14.09
CA SER A 279 -3.92 6.36 14.20
C SER A 279 -4.37 5.37 13.13
N THR A 280 -5.20 4.39 13.48
CA THR A 280 -5.81 3.44 12.56
C THR A 280 -7.28 3.78 12.39
N ALA A 281 -7.77 3.73 11.15
CA ALA A 281 -9.18 3.90 10.82
C ALA A 281 -9.89 2.55 10.74
N TYR A 282 -11.15 2.53 11.17
CA TYR A 282 -12.04 1.39 11.05
C TYR A 282 -13.38 1.81 10.48
N LEU A 283 -13.81 1.16 9.39
CA LEU A 283 -15.21 1.24 8.98
C LEU A 283 -16.03 0.35 9.90
N ARG A 284 -16.90 0.95 10.71
CA ARG A 284 -17.75 0.23 11.67
C ARG A 284 -19.23 0.39 11.36
N LEU A 285 -19.94 -0.73 11.45
CA LEU A 285 -21.40 -0.75 11.50
C LEU A 285 -21.85 -0.86 12.96
N SER A 286 -22.86 -0.08 13.34
CA SER A 286 -23.43 -0.10 14.70
C SER A 286 -24.90 -0.48 14.67
N GLY A 287 -25.26 -1.50 15.46
CA GLY A 287 -26.64 -1.93 15.65
C GLY A 287 -27.36 -1.09 16.71
N ALA A 288 -28.69 -1.08 16.70
CA ALA A 288 -29.51 -0.32 17.65
C ALA A 288 -29.27 -0.72 19.12
N SER A 289 -28.84 -1.95 19.38
CA SER A 289 -28.51 -2.45 20.72
C SER A 289 -27.05 -2.25 21.13
N GLY A 290 -26.28 -1.46 20.37
CA GLY A 290 -24.87 -1.14 20.66
C GLY A 290 -23.83 -2.15 20.15
N GLY A 291 -24.24 -3.24 19.50
CA GLY A 291 -23.31 -4.18 18.87
C GLY A 291 -22.60 -3.54 17.67
N LYS A 292 -21.28 -3.71 17.57
CA LYS A 292 -20.47 -3.18 16.46
C LYS A 292 -19.88 -4.31 15.59
N LEU A 293 -19.77 -4.05 14.30
CA LEU A 293 -19.04 -4.89 13.34
C LEU A 293 -17.97 -4.05 12.65
N THR A 294 -16.74 -4.54 12.61
CA THR A 294 -15.66 -3.95 11.80
C THR A 294 -15.69 -4.56 10.40
N VAL A 295 -15.76 -3.70 9.38
CA VAL A 295 -15.86 -4.10 7.97
C VAL A 295 -14.52 -3.93 7.24
N ALA A 296 -13.80 -2.86 7.55
CA ALA A 296 -12.51 -2.54 6.96
C ALA A 296 -11.60 -1.82 7.96
N ARG A 297 -10.30 -1.87 7.70
CA ARG A 297 -9.22 -1.21 8.44
C ARG A 297 -8.26 -0.55 7.46
N PHE A 298 -7.79 0.67 7.75
CA PHE A 298 -6.79 1.36 6.93
C PHE A 298 -6.03 2.43 7.71
N ILE A 299 -4.96 2.98 7.13
CA ILE A 299 -4.17 4.08 7.71
C ILE A 299 -4.61 5.39 7.04
N PRO A 300 -5.27 6.33 7.75
CA PRO A 300 -5.76 7.56 7.14
C PRO A 300 -4.68 8.46 6.59
N ILE A 301 -3.63 8.64 7.38
CA ILE A 301 -2.51 9.49 7.05
C ILE A 301 -1.28 8.67 7.42
N GLU A 302 -0.52 8.35 6.39
CA GLU A 302 0.73 7.63 6.50
C GLU A 302 1.87 8.64 6.68
N MET A 303 2.84 8.31 7.52
CA MET A 303 4.06 9.09 7.72
C MET A 303 5.21 8.11 7.78
N ALA A 304 6.21 8.28 6.93
CA ALA A 304 7.34 7.38 6.80
C ALA A 304 8.64 8.18 6.62
N ALA A 305 9.70 7.77 7.32
CA ALA A 305 11.03 8.29 7.03
C ALA A 305 11.49 7.74 5.67
N GLU A 306 12.07 8.57 4.82
CA GLU A 306 12.64 8.11 3.55
C GLU A 306 13.85 7.21 3.80
N GLU A 307 14.63 7.53 4.84
CA GLU A 307 15.68 6.65 5.38
C GLU A 307 15.20 5.93 6.65
N GLU A 308 15.02 4.60 6.57
CA GLU A 308 14.66 3.78 7.74
C GLU A 308 15.79 3.69 8.79
N SER A 309 17.02 4.04 8.39
CA SER A 309 18.21 4.00 9.24
C SER A 309 19.14 5.16 8.92
N CYS A 310 19.65 5.81 9.96
CA CYS A 310 20.62 6.90 9.85
C CYS A 310 21.75 6.73 10.88
N PRO A 311 22.98 7.16 10.57
CA PRO A 311 24.06 7.14 11.55
C PRO A 311 23.82 8.16 12.67
N GLU A 312 24.35 7.87 13.86
CA GLU A 312 24.46 8.86 14.94
C GLU A 312 25.12 10.16 14.44
N GLY A 313 24.56 11.31 14.83
CA GLY A 313 24.98 12.63 14.34
C GLY A 313 24.26 13.11 13.07
N THR A 314 23.32 12.33 12.53
CA THR A 314 22.43 12.80 11.45
C THR A 314 21.62 14.01 11.91
N GLU A 315 21.67 15.09 11.12
CA GLU A 315 21.02 16.37 11.47
C GLU A 315 19.75 16.65 10.70
N LYS A 316 19.53 15.93 9.61
CA LYS A 316 18.37 16.09 8.74
C LYS A 316 17.85 14.72 8.37
N LEU A 317 16.54 14.56 8.46
CA LEU A 317 15.84 13.34 8.07
C LEU A 317 14.69 13.73 7.13
N SER A 318 14.59 13.08 5.98
CA SER A 318 13.47 13.31 5.07
C SER A 318 12.29 12.43 5.49
N VAL A 319 11.08 13.01 5.53
CA VAL A 319 9.86 12.30 5.92
C VAL A 319 8.75 12.56 4.90
N LEU A 320 8.21 11.47 4.36
CA LEU A 320 7.04 11.48 3.51
C LEU A 320 5.76 11.41 4.36
N ILE A 321 4.79 12.26 4.04
CA ILE A 321 3.44 12.23 4.61
C ILE A 321 2.44 12.06 3.46
N ARG A 322 1.55 11.07 3.56
CA ARG A 322 0.51 10.80 2.58
C ARG A 322 -0.87 10.85 3.23
N ASN A 323 -1.76 11.66 2.67
CA ASN A 323 -3.14 11.77 3.14
C ASN A 323 -4.06 10.84 2.31
N ASN A 324 -4.42 9.70 2.89
CA ASN A 324 -5.34 8.72 2.29
C ASN A 324 -6.81 8.99 2.65
N THR A 325 -7.12 10.17 3.21
CA THR A 325 -8.49 10.56 3.54
C THR A 325 -9.13 11.36 2.40
N GLY A 326 -10.46 11.49 2.45
CA GLY A 326 -11.23 12.37 1.55
C GLY A 326 -11.23 13.84 2.00
N ASP A 327 -10.62 14.15 3.15
CA ASP A 327 -10.57 15.48 3.73
C ASP A 327 -9.16 16.06 3.63
N GLU A 328 -9.06 17.38 3.64
CA GLU A 328 -7.79 18.06 3.81
C GLU A 328 -7.23 17.85 5.24
N ALA A 329 -5.91 17.69 5.34
CA ALA A 329 -5.21 17.62 6.61
C ALA A 329 -4.32 18.86 6.80
N SER A 330 -4.32 19.43 8.00
CA SER A 330 -3.45 20.56 8.38
C SER A 330 -2.60 20.21 9.58
N PHE A 331 -1.41 20.79 9.68
CA PHE A 331 -0.49 20.55 10.79
C PHE A 331 0.34 21.79 11.09
N ASP A 332 0.72 21.95 12.36
CA ASP A 332 1.54 23.06 12.82
C ASP A 332 3.04 22.78 12.61
N ALA A 333 3.88 23.72 13.01
CA ALA A 333 5.35 23.62 12.95
C ALA A 333 5.95 22.60 13.93
N VAL A 334 5.18 22.08 14.89
CA VAL A 334 5.72 21.34 16.04
C VAL A 334 5.69 19.85 15.75
N PHE A 335 6.77 19.16 16.03
CA PHE A 335 6.81 17.69 16.05
C PHE A 335 7.32 17.23 17.41
N ALA A 336 7.09 15.96 17.72
CA ALA A 336 7.72 15.31 18.85
C ALA A 336 8.63 14.19 18.35
N LEU A 337 9.68 13.91 19.11
CA LEU A 337 10.54 12.77 18.87
C LEU A 337 10.36 11.80 20.04
N GLU A 338 10.22 10.51 19.74
CA GLU A 338 10.16 9.47 20.75
C GLU A 338 11.24 8.42 20.48
N ALA A 339 11.88 7.97 21.55
CA ALA A 339 12.87 6.90 21.53
C ALA A 339 12.26 5.63 22.14
N TYR A 340 12.51 4.48 21.52
CA TYR A 340 12.12 3.19 22.06
C TYR A 340 13.21 2.68 23.00
N LEU A 341 13.00 2.87 24.31
CA LEU A 341 13.96 2.56 25.37
C LEU A 341 13.29 1.69 26.43
N LYS A 342 13.96 0.62 26.88
CA LYS A 342 13.45 -0.30 27.91
C LYS A 342 12.03 -0.80 27.60
N ASP A 343 11.84 -1.26 26.36
CA ASP A 343 10.56 -1.78 25.84
C ASP A 343 9.39 -0.79 25.88
N LYS A 344 9.68 0.52 25.83
CA LYS A 344 8.64 1.56 25.79
C LYS A 344 9.07 2.79 24.99
N TRP A 345 8.12 3.36 24.26
CA TRP A 345 8.28 4.69 23.67
C TRP A 345 8.31 5.78 24.74
N THR A 346 9.39 6.56 24.75
CA THR A 346 9.62 7.68 25.68
C THR A 346 9.90 8.94 24.88
N ALA A 347 9.26 10.05 25.24
CA ALA A 347 9.52 11.34 24.60
C ALA A 347 10.97 11.79 24.82
N VAL A 348 11.60 12.24 23.74
CA VAL A 348 12.89 12.92 23.79
C VAL A 348 12.61 14.37 24.16
N PRO A 349 13.13 14.88 25.29
CA PRO A 349 12.85 16.24 25.73
C PRO A 349 13.66 17.22 24.88
N PHE A 350 12.98 18.02 24.05
CA PHE A 350 13.57 19.16 23.35
C PHE A 350 12.54 20.28 23.24
N ASP A 351 13.00 21.52 23.33
CA ASP A 351 12.18 22.74 23.23
C ASP A 351 12.51 23.44 21.89
N GLY A 352 11.65 23.26 20.89
CA GLY A 352 11.81 23.90 19.58
C GLY A 352 10.56 23.78 18.70
N ALA A 353 10.19 24.87 18.03
CA ALA A 353 9.21 24.88 16.94
C ALA A 353 9.98 25.10 15.63
N PHE A 354 9.65 24.35 14.57
CA PHE A 354 10.35 24.43 13.29
C PHE A 354 9.50 25.20 12.29
N ASP A 355 9.90 26.43 12.00
CA ASP A 355 9.11 27.39 11.21
C ASP A 355 8.72 26.87 9.81
N ASP A 356 9.49 25.93 9.25
CA ASP A 356 9.25 25.38 7.90
C ASP A 356 8.34 24.14 7.86
N TRP A 357 7.76 23.72 9.00
CA TRP A 357 6.99 22.47 9.08
C TRP A 357 5.48 22.65 9.26
N ALA A 358 4.95 23.88 9.17
CA ALA A 358 3.51 24.11 9.17
C ALA A 358 2.95 24.03 7.74
N GLY A 359 1.80 23.38 7.57
CA GLY A 359 1.27 23.20 6.21
C GLY A 359 -0.11 22.58 6.13
N VAL A 360 -0.53 22.42 4.87
CA VAL A 360 -1.79 21.83 4.47
C VAL A 360 -1.48 20.74 3.44
N LEU A 361 -2.08 19.56 3.65
CA LEU A 361 -1.95 18.38 2.81
C LEU A 361 -3.34 18.01 2.25
N PRO A 362 -3.61 18.31 0.97
CA PRO A 362 -4.88 17.99 0.32
C PRO A 362 -5.26 16.51 0.40
N ALA A 363 -6.56 16.22 0.26
CA ALA A 363 -7.06 14.85 0.18
C ALA A 363 -6.39 14.06 -0.95
N GLY A 364 -5.98 12.82 -0.66
CA GLY A 364 -5.33 11.93 -1.64
C GLY A 364 -3.91 12.33 -2.07
N SER A 365 -3.32 13.35 -1.47
CA SER A 365 -2.00 13.86 -1.85
C SER A 365 -0.87 13.39 -0.93
N GLU A 366 0.36 13.58 -1.36
CA GLU A 366 1.57 13.34 -0.59
C GLU A 366 2.50 14.55 -0.62
N ALA A 367 3.30 14.69 0.45
CA ALA A 367 4.32 15.70 0.58
C ALA A 367 5.55 15.12 1.29
N SER A 368 6.74 15.57 0.90
CA SER A 368 7.99 15.29 1.62
C SER A 368 8.37 16.51 2.45
N CYS A 369 8.81 16.27 3.69
CA CYS A 369 9.18 17.29 4.67
C CYS A 369 10.56 16.96 5.25
N GLU A 370 11.40 17.97 5.46
CA GLU A 370 12.69 17.80 6.12
C GLU A 370 12.54 18.00 7.64
N VAL A 371 13.04 17.04 8.41
CA VAL A 371 13.08 17.05 9.87
C VAL A 371 14.47 17.47 10.31
N ASP A 372 14.57 18.66 10.89
CA ASP A 372 15.83 19.13 11.49
C ASP A 372 16.02 18.51 12.89
N LEU A 373 17.03 17.65 12.98
CA LEU A 373 17.46 16.95 14.19
C LEU A 373 18.70 17.61 14.82
N SER A 374 19.22 18.71 14.28
CA SER A 374 20.49 19.33 14.70
C SER A 374 20.49 19.83 16.16
N GLN A 375 19.32 20.08 16.74
CA GLN A 375 19.14 20.45 18.16
C GLN A 375 19.18 19.25 19.11
N VAL A 376 18.87 18.06 18.61
CA VAL A 376 18.81 16.82 19.40
C VAL A 376 19.87 15.81 19.01
N GLY A 377 20.67 16.08 17.97
CA GLY A 377 21.64 15.15 17.39
C GLY A 377 22.60 14.52 18.41
N GLU A 378 23.08 15.30 19.38
CA GLU A 378 23.96 14.81 20.45
C GLU A 378 23.25 13.91 21.48
N MET A 379 21.92 14.00 21.56
CA MET A 379 21.08 13.15 22.40
C MET A 379 20.65 11.86 21.69
N LEU A 380 20.80 11.79 20.36
CA LEU A 380 20.41 10.63 19.55
C LEU A 380 21.43 9.51 19.67
N VAL A 381 21.27 8.66 20.68
CA VAL A 381 22.04 7.42 20.81
C VAL A 381 21.50 6.32 19.90
N PRO A 382 22.29 5.29 19.56
CA PRO A 382 21.82 4.15 18.78
C PRO A 382 20.59 3.47 19.41
N ALA A 383 19.44 3.61 18.75
CA ALA A 383 18.15 3.09 19.19
C ALA A 383 17.12 3.25 18.06
N ARG A 384 15.90 2.73 18.27
CA ARG A 384 14.74 3.03 17.40
C ARG A 384 14.11 4.33 17.85
N TYR A 385 13.79 5.19 16.91
CA TYR A 385 13.11 6.45 17.11
C TYR A 385 11.86 6.52 16.25
N ARG A 386 10.98 7.47 16.57
CA ARG A 386 9.94 7.90 15.66
C ARG A 386 9.69 9.39 15.77
N VAL A 387 9.59 10.04 14.62
CA VAL A 387 9.05 11.38 14.50
C VAL A 387 7.54 11.26 14.67
N VAL A 388 6.94 12.14 15.47
CA VAL A 388 5.50 12.15 15.76
C VAL A 388 4.93 13.50 15.39
N LYS A 389 3.78 13.47 14.70
CA LYS A 389 3.04 14.68 14.33
C LYS A 389 1.57 14.56 14.74
N LEU A 390 0.99 15.70 15.13
CA LEU A 390 -0.44 15.86 15.29
C LEU A 390 -0.99 16.62 14.08
N LEU A 391 -1.95 16.01 13.38
CA LEU A 391 -2.65 16.61 12.25
C LEU A 391 -4.10 16.86 12.61
N ARG A 392 -4.70 17.88 12.00
CA ARG A 392 -6.13 18.11 12.00
C ARG A 392 -6.70 17.74 10.65
N CYS A 393 -7.64 16.81 10.62
CA CYS A 393 -8.31 16.36 9.41
C CYS A 393 -9.83 16.44 9.67
N GLY A 394 -10.49 17.36 8.95
CA GLY A 394 -11.86 17.77 9.29
C GLY A 394 -11.99 18.25 10.73
N ASN A 395 -12.87 17.64 11.52
CA ASN A 395 -13.07 17.95 12.94
C ASN A 395 -12.24 17.07 13.90
N ARG A 396 -11.25 16.34 13.39
CA ARG A 396 -10.52 15.31 14.14
C ARG A 396 -9.05 15.68 14.30
N SER A 397 -8.46 15.26 15.40
CA SER A 397 -7.01 15.29 15.61
C SER A 397 -6.45 13.89 15.44
N LEU A 398 -5.47 13.73 14.56
CA LEU A 398 -4.81 12.48 14.24
C LEU A 398 -3.36 12.54 14.71
N ARG A 399 -2.91 11.47 15.37
CA ARG A 399 -1.49 11.25 15.66
C ARG A 399 -0.92 10.32 14.61
N VAL A 400 0.18 10.74 13.97
CA VAL A 400 0.93 9.93 13.00
C VAL A 400 2.38 9.89 13.41
N SER A 401 3.13 8.91 12.89
CA SER A 401 4.54 8.82 13.17
C SER A 401 5.34 8.12 12.08
N ALA A 402 6.54 8.63 11.80
CA ALA A 402 7.56 8.02 10.97
C ALA A 402 8.63 7.34 11.85
N PRO A 403 8.69 6.00 11.89
CA PRO A 403 9.78 5.31 12.59
C PRO A 403 11.08 5.36 11.80
N PHE A 404 12.20 5.43 12.50
CA PHE A 404 13.56 5.29 11.94
C PHE A 404 14.51 4.71 13.00
N THR A 405 15.69 4.26 12.58
CA THR A 405 16.71 3.72 13.48
C THR A 405 17.95 4.58 13.44
N VAL A 406 18.49 4.92 14.60
CA VAL A 406 19.84 5.49 14.71
C VAL A 406 20.81 4.34 14.93
N THR A 407 21.82 4.24 14.08
CA THR A 407 22.85 3.20 14.15
C THR A 407 24.17 3.76 14.67
N GLU A 408 24.98 2.87 15.24
CA GLU A 408 26.37 3.22 15.54
C GLU A 408 27.10 3.64 14.25
N PRO A 409 27.94 4.68 14.30
CA PRO A 409 28.69 5.10 13.12
C PRO A 409 29.72 4.02 12.77
N ALA A 410 29.88 3.73 11.47
CA ALA A 410 30.79 2.70 10.97
C ALA A 410 32.26 2.94 11.41
N ASP A 411 32.65 4.21 11.56
CA ASP A 411 33.97 4.65 11.97
C ASP A 411 34.04 5.01 13.47
N ARG A 412 33.30 4.31 14.34
CA ARG A 412 33.34 4.57 15.78
C ARG A 412 34.76 4.45 16.34
N LEU A 413 35.11 5.35 17.27
CA LEU A 413 36.36 5.25 18.03
C LEU A 413 36.33 3.98 18.89
N ALA A 414 37.04 2.94 18.45
CA ALA A 414 37.18 1.68 19.17
C ALA A 414 38.59 1.58 19.76
N LEU A 415 38.67 1.69 21.08
CA LEU A 415 39.91 1.56 21.84
C LEU A 415 39.78 0.42 22.86
N GLU A 416 40.75 -0.49 22.86
CA GLU A 416 40.85 -1.49 23.92
C GLU A 416 41.21 -0.85 25.26
N LYS A 417 40.94 -1.53 26.37
CA LYS A 417 41.25 -0.99 27.69
C LYS A 417 42.76 -1.11 27.99
N PRO A 418 43.51 -0.01 28.12
CA PRO A 418 44.96 -0.06 28.34
C PRO A 418 45.32 -0.46 29.77
N MET A 419 46.60 -0.77 30.02
CA MET A 419 47.13 -1.01 31.36
C MET A 419 47.30 0.30 32.13
N GLU A 420 47.82 1.31 31.45
CA GLU A 420 48.02 2.66 31.96
C GLU A 420 47.77 3.69 30.87
N ILE A 421 47.47 4.92 31.28
CA ILE A 421 47.30 6.06 30.39
C ILE A 421 48.25 7.16 30.88
N GLY A 422 49.27 7.47 30.08
CA GLY A 422 50.06 8.68 30.24
C GLY A 422 49.28 9.87 29.69
N ILE A 423 49.11 10.92 30.48
CA ILE A 423 48.40 12.13 30.08
C ILE A 423 49.31 13.32 30.26
N MET A 424 49.48 14.09 29.18
CA MET A 424 50.22 15.35 29.16
C MET A 424 49.25 16.47 28.79
N ILE A 425 49.01 17.42 29.68
CA ILE A 425 47.99 18.48 29.51
C ILE A 425 48.66 19.85 29.55
N GLY A 426 48.37 20.70 28.57
CA GLY A 426 48.68 22.13 28.59
C GLY A 426 49.15 22.68 27.24
N ASN A 427 49.73 23.87 27.26
CA ASN A 427 50.02 24.67 26.06
C ASN A 427 51.42 24.51 25.45
N GLY A 428 52.10 23.40 25.72
CA GLY A 428 53.49 23.19 25.35
C GLY A 428 54.51 24.08 26.10
N LYS A 429 54.07 25.19 26.73
CA LYS A 429 54.88 26.04 27.62
C LYS A 429 54.67 25.71 29.11
N GLN A 430 53.47 25.28 29.49
CA GLN A 430 53.18 24.71 30.81
C GLN A 430 52.51 23.37 30.61
N MET A 431 53.14 22.29 31.07
CA MET A 431 52.62 20.94 30.93
C MET A 431 52.43 20.29 32.30
N THR A 432 51.29 19.62 32.49
CA THR A 432 51.06 18.71 33.62
C THR A 432 51.09 17.29 33.08
N ALA A 433 51.97 16.46 33.65
CA ALA A 433 52.08 15.04 33.35
C ALA A 433 51.39 14.21 34.45
N ALA A 434 50.65 13.18 34.06
CA ALA A 434 50.06 12.21 34.98
C ALA A 434 50.10 10.81 34.36
N THR A 435 50.40 9.80 35.17
CA THR A 435 50.25 8.39 34.77
C THR A 435 49.06 7.80 35.51
N LEU A 436 47.98 7.55 34.77
CA LEU A 436 46.80 6.90 35.29
C LEU A 436 46.98 5.38 35.25
N THR A 437 46.68 4.72 36.36
CA THR A 437 46.73 3.25 36.44
C THR A 437 45.36 2.69 36.76
N ARG A 438 45.22 1.36 36.68
CA ARG A 438 44.02 0.66 37.15
C ARG A 438 43.89 0.62 38.67
N ARG A 439 44.89 1.10 39.43
CA ARG A 439 44.89 1.16 40.90
C ARG A 439 44.30 2.48 41.38
N GLY A 440 43.66 2.47 42.54
CA GLY A 440 42.97 3.63 43.10
C GLY A 440 41.53 3.79 42.57
N ARG A 441 40.86 4.86 43.00
CA ARG A 441 39.50 5.20 42.54
C ARG A 441 39.37 6.69 42.24
N TYR A 442 38.63 7.00 41.18
CA TYR A 442 38.16 8.33 40.82
C TYR A 442 36.69 8.18 40.41
N GLU A 443 35.78 8.88 41.11
CA GLU A 443 34.33 8.75 40.92
C GLU A 443 33.89 7.27 40.87
N GLU A 444 34.28 6.52 41.91
CA GLU A 444 33.95 5.10 42.14
C GLU A 444 34.60 4.05 41.22
N VAL A 445 35.10 4.44 40.05
CA VAL A 445 35.82 3.56 39.10
C VAL A 445 37.33 3.80 39.12
N SER A 446 38.13 2.99 38.41
CA SER A 446 39.55 3.30 38.26
C SER A 446 39.76 4.49 37.32
N PRO A 447 40.81 5.32 37.50
CA PRO A 447 41.09 6.46 36.61
C PRO A 447 41.20 6.08 35.12
N VAL A 448 41.79 4.93 34.83
CA VAL A 448 41.82 4.36 33.47
C VAL A 448 40.40 4.08 32.96
N THR A 449 39.53 3.50 33.77
CA THR A 449 38.14 3.21 33.36
C THR A 449 37.36 4.50 33.13
N TYR A 450 37.55 5.51 33.98
CA TYR A 450 36.90 6.82 33.83
C TYR A 450 37.27 7.46 32.49
N VAL A 451 38.57 7.58 32.19
CA VAL A 451 39.04 8.19 30.93
C VAL A 451 38.58 7.36 29.72
N MET A 452 38.61 6.03 29.78
CA MET A 452 38.10 5.21 28.67
C MET A 452 36.59 5.39 28.45
N ASN A 453 35.81 5.59 29.50
CA ASN A 453 34.38 5.89 29.37
C ASN A 453 34.15 7.26 28.71
N GLU A 454 34.96 8.27 29.04
CA GLU A 454 34.91 9.58 28.37
C GLU A 454 35.35 9.49 26.91
N LEU A 455 36.44 8.77 26.60
CA LEU A 455 36.88 8.53 25.22
C LEU A 455 35.81 7.79 24.40
N GLY A 456 35.06 6.87 25.02
CA GLY A 456 33.95 6.16 24.37
C GLY A 456 32.74 7.05 23.99
N ARG A 457 32.71 8.31 24.45
CA ARG A 457 31.71 9.31 24.04
C ARG A 457 32.09 10.06 22.77
N PHE A 458 33.34 9.96 22.31
CA PHE A 458 33.74 10.62 21.08
C PHE A 458 33.09 9.97 19.85
N ARG A 459 32.74 10.79 18.87
CA ARG A 459 32.05 10.41 17.62
C ARG A 459 32.84 10.89 16.41
N PRO A 460 32.85 10.17 15.28
CA PRO A 460 33.51 10.67 14.08
C PRO A 460 32.91 12.01 13.67
N VAL A 461 33.75 12.95 13.25
CA VAL A 461 33.30 14.23 12.73
C VAL A 461 32.63 14.01 11.36
N PRO A 462 31.38 14.44 11.16
CA PRO A 462 30.73 14.37 9.84
C PRO A 462 31.47 15.21 8.79
N ASP A 463 31.50 14.73 7.54
CA ASP A 463 32.28 15.33 6.45
C ASP A 463 31.81 16.74 6.06
N ASP A 464 30.55 17.07 6.34
CA ASP A 464 29.91 18.35 6.03
C ASP A 464 30.11 19.40 7.14
N TRP A 465 30.68 19.03 8.28
CA TRP A 465 30.89 19.96 9.39
C TRP A 465 31.99 20.97 9.10
N ARG A 466 31.67 22.26 9.31
CA ARG A 466 32.64 23.35 9.29
C ARG A 466 33.18 23.56 10.69
N LEU A 467 34.45 23.22 10.90
CA LEU A 467 35.14 23.45 12.15
C LEU A 467 35.93 24.78 12.10
N GLY A 468 35.86 25.53 13.19
CA GLY A 468 36.67 26.71 13.47
C GLY A 468 37.39 26.55 14.81
N GLY A 469 38.22 27.51 15.17
CA GLY A 469 38.91 27.49 16.46
C GLY A 469 39.97 28.58 16.58
N ALA A 470 40.26 28.97 17.81
CA ALA A 470 41.32 29.92 18.11
C ALA A 470 42.69 29.23 18.06
N ALA A 471 43.68 29.91 17.49
CA ALA A 471 45.06 29.44 17.44
C ALA A 471 45.77 29.58 18.80
N GLU A 472 45.28 28.96 19.88
CA GLU A 472 45.95 28.97 21.19
C GLU A 472 45.91 27.62 21.95
N THR A 473 46.89 26.80 21.60
CA THR A 473 47.77 25.94 22.43
C THR A 473 47.28 25.01 23.55
N ASP A 474 46.23 25.27 24.35
CA ASP A 474 45.91 24.36 25.48
C ASP A 474 45.27 23.06 24.97
N GLY A 475 46.02 21.95 24.95
CA GLY A 475 45.56 20.64 24.49
C GLY A 475 45.97 19.52 25.43
N ALA A 476 45.71 18.27 25.06
CA ALA A 476 46.27 17.12 25.76
C ALA A 476 46.74 16.04 24.80
N SER A 477 47.89 15.43 25.09
CA SER A 477 48.31 14.19 24.44
C SER A 477 48.13 13.02 25.42
N LEU A 478 47.41 11.99 24.99
CA LEU A 478 47.22 10.77 25.76
C LEU A 478 48.02 9.65 25.10
N THR A 479 48.82 8.95 25.88
CA THR A 479 49.52 7.72 25.48
C THR A 479 48.87 6.55 26.22
N LEU A 480 48.25 5.66 25.47
CA LEU A 480 47.61 4.44 25.96
C LEU A 480 48.60 3.30 25.78
N SER A 481 49.03 2.67 26.88
CA SER A 481 50.01 1.57 26.84
C SER A 481 49.33 0.24 27.19
N TYR A 482 49.53 -0.76 26.33
CA TYR A 482 48.87 -2.07 26.41
C TYR A 482 49.79 -3.18 26.94
N ALA A 483 49.20 -4.32 27.29
CA ALA A 483 49.94 -5.44 27.90
C ALA A 483 50.92 -6.13 26.94
N ASP A 484 50.70 -6.03 25.64
CA ASP A 484 51.57 -6.54 24.59
C ASP A 484 52.75 -5.58 24.26
N GLY A 485 52.82 -4.44 24.95
CA GLY A 485 53.84 -3.41 24.73
C GLY A 485 53.53 -2.43 23.60
N SER A 486 52.36 -2.54 22.95
CA SER A 486 51.91 -1.55 21.97
C SER A 486 51.48 -0.24 22.66
N GLU A 487 51.57 0.87 21.91
CA GLU A 487 51.11 2.18 22.37
C GLU A 487 50.26 2.88 21.31
N VAL A 488 49.22 3.57 21.76
CA VAL A 488 48.38 4.44 20.93
C VAL A 488 48.44 5.87 21.46
N LYS A 489 48.67 6.84 20.56
CA LYS A 489 48.70 8.26 20.89
C LYS A 489 47.44 8.96 20.37
N LEU A 490 46.80 9.73 21.24
CA LEU A 490 45.63 10.55 20.94
C LEU A 490 45.95 12.01 21.25
N TYR A 491 45.40 12.92 20.47
CA TYR A 491 45.49 14.36 20.71
C TYR A 491 44.11 14.93 20.95
N LEU A 492 43.93 15.66 22.04
CA LEU A 492 42.71 16.38 22.38
C LEU A 492 42.92 17.88 22.17
N ASP A 493 42.00 18.51 21.43
CA ASP A 493 41.92 19.94 21.22
C ASP A 493 40.58 20.48 21.78
N PRO A 494 40.58 21.21 22.90
CA PRO A 494 39.39 21.82 23.47
C PRO A 494 38.98 23.15 22.84
N ASN A 495 39.77 23.70 21.90
CA ASN A 495 39.55 25.02 21.33
C ASN A 495 38.92 24.95 19.93
N THR A 496 38.16 23.87 19.69
CA THR A 496 37.45 23.68 18.42
C THR A 496 36.01 24.11 18.59
N ASP A 497 35.56 24.99 17.71
CA ASP A 497 34.16 25.36 17.60
C ASP A 497 33.56 24.75 16.34
N ARG A 498 32.33 24.28 16.44
CA ARG A 498 31.52 23.99 15.28
C ARG A 498 30.84 25.27 14.80
N LEU A 499 30.99 25.56 13.52
CA LEU A 499 30.39 26.70 12.86
C LEU A 499 29.14 26.26 12.09
N ARG A 500 28.03 26.98 12.29
CA ARG A 500 26.78 26.80 11.54
C ARG A 500 26.33 28.17 11.04
N ASP A 501 25.76 28.22 9.84
CA ASP A 501 25.30 29.49 9.26
C ASP A 501 24.15 30.07 10.09
N GLY A 502 24.31 31.31 10.55
CA GLY A 502 23.28 32.01 11.33
C GLY A 502 23.13 31.57 12.79
N GLN A 503 24.01 30.70 13.32
CA GLN A 503 24.02 30.32 14.74
C GLN A 503 25.36 30.66 15.41
N ASP A 504 25.32 30.80 16.73
CA ASP A 504 26.52 30.99 17.53
C ASP A 504 27.45 29.75 17.45
N PRO A 505 28.78 29.94 17.44
CA PRO A 505 29.73 28.82 17.46
C PRO A 505 29.47 27.90 18.66
N GLN A 506 29.41 26.59 18.40
CA GLN A 506 29.21 25.58 19.43
C GLN A 506 30.56 24.99 19.85
N PRO A 507 30.99 25.12 21.12
CA PRO A 507 32.28 24.62 21.57
C PRO A 507 32.30 23.10 21.65
N LEU A 508 33.36 22.49 21.13
CA LEU A 508 33.59 21.04 21.09
C LEU A 508 34.99 20.70 21.59
N THR A 509 35.15 19.45 22.05
CA THR A 509 36.47 18.85 22.19
C THR A 509 36.74 17.95 20.98
N LEU A 510 37.78 18.23 20.21
CA LEU A 510 38.24 17.37 19.12
C LEU A 510 39.25 16.34 19.63
N LEU A 511 39.20 15.13 19.09
CA LEU A 511 40.17 14.06 19.30
C LEU A 511 40.72 13.62 17.95
N SER A 512 42.03 13.62 17.79
CA SER A 512 42.69 13.12 16.59
C SER A 512 43.41 11.80 16.85
N LEU A 513 43.16 10.81 15.98
CA LEU A 513 43.81 9.49 15.98
C LEU A 513 44.10 9.06 14.54
N GLY A 514 45.38 8.91 14.20
CA GLY A 514 45.79 8.35 12.90
C GLY A 514 45.28 9.13 11.68
N GLY A 515 45.10 10.44 11.81
CA GLY A 515 44.56 11.31 10.75
C GLY A 515 43.04 11.37 10.67
N LYS A 516 42.31 10.59 11.49
CA LYS A 516 40.86 10.73 11.69
C LYS A 516 40.58 11.65 12.87
N ASN A 517 39.51 12.45 12.75
CA ASN A 517 39.04 13.33 13.81
C ASN A 517 37.71 12.83 14.36
N TYR A 518 37.59 12.97 15.68
CA TYR A 518 36.40 12.66 16.44
C TYR A 518 36.06 13.87 17.31
N TYR A 519 34.80 14.05 17.68
CA TYR A 519 34.37 15.14 18.55
C TYR A 519 33.60 14.60 19.77
N SER A 520 33.56 15.41 20.81
CA SER A 520 32.65 15.29 21.96
C SER A 520 32.24 16.69 22.41
N ASP A 521 31.36 16.77 23.41
CA ASP A 521 30.94 18.04 24.01
C ASP A 521 32.15 18.89 24.48
N GLY A 522 31.96 20.20 24.56
CA GLY A 522 33.02 21.15 24.97
C GLY A 522 33.60 20.89 26.38
N GLU A 523 32.93 20.10 27.22
CA GLU A 523 33.35 19.79 28.59
C GLU A 523 34.20 18.51 28.70
N ALA A 524 34.30 17.71 27.62
CA ALA A 524 35.02 16.43 27.64
C ALA A 524 36.49 16.59 28.05
N TYR A 525 37.18 17.61 27.52
CA TYR A 525 38.55 17.94 27.92
C TYR A 525 38.65 18.27 29.42
N ALA A 526 37.74 19.08 29.94
CA ALA A 526 37.73 19.49 31.35
C ALA A 526 37.55 18.29 32.29
N ARG A 527 36.68 17.34 31.92
CA ARG A 527 36.48 16.08 32.68
C ARG A 527 37.74 15.22 32.70
N ILE A 528 38.42 15.04 31.57
CA ILE A 528 39.68 14.28 31.48
C ILE A 528 40.78 14.98 32.31
N ARG A 529 40.89 16.31 32.19
CA ARG A 529 41.85 17.12 32.96
C ARG A 529 41.63 17.01 34.47
N LYS A 530 40.38 17.03 34.93
CA LYS A 530 40.03 16.90 36.35
C LYS A 530 40.43 15.53 36.91
N CYS A 531 40.22 14.45 36.15
CA CYS A 531 40.70 13.11 36.52
C CYS A 531 42.23 13.06 36.61
N ALA A 532 42.92 13.60 35.59
CA ALA A 532 44.38 13.65 35.57
C ALA A 532 44.96 14.44 36.77
N ALA A 533 44.39 15.60 37.08
CA ALA A 533 44.83 16.43 38.21
C ALA A 533 44.61 15.76 39.57
N ALA A 534 43.51 15.00 39.73
CA ALA A 534 43.19 14.30 40.99
C ALA A 534 44.15 13.15 41.30
N VAL A 535 44.69 12.50 40.26
CA VAL A 535 45.53 11.29 40.39
C VAL A 535 47.02 11.62 40.21
N GLY A 536 47.34 12.64 39.41
CA GLY A 536 48.68 12.90 38.87
C GLY A 536 49.66 13.66 39.76
N GLY A 537 49.28 14.13 40.96
CA GLY A 537 50.20 14.69 41.95
C GLY A 537 51.21 15.75 41.45
N LYS A 538 50.82 17.03 41.47
CA LYS A 538 51.60 18.28 41.19
C LYS A 538 52.41 18.32 39.88
N ALA A 539 52.12 19.36 39.10
CA ALA A 539 52.77 19.76 37.85
C ALA A 539 54.30 19.66 37.90
N GLN A 540 54.88 18.96 36.93
CA GLN A 540 56.29 19.11 36.58
C GLN A 540 56.39 20.23 35.54
N LEU A 541 56.74 21.43 36.00
CA LEU A 541 57.26 22.48 35.13
C LEU A 541 58.58 21.97 34.55
N GLN A 542 58.68 21.87 33.22
CA GLN A 542 59.99 21.84 32.53
C GLN A 542 60.44 23.26 32.22
#